data_AF-A0A1H9TDQ1-F1
#
_entry.id   AF-A0A1H9TDQ1-F1
#
_cell.length_a   1.000
_cell.length_b   1.000
_cell.length_c   1.000
_cell.angle_alpha   90.00
_cell.angle_beta   90.00
_cell.angle_gamma   90.00
#
_symmetry.space_group_name_H-M   'P 1'
#
loop_
_entity.id
_entity.type
_entity.pdbx_description
1 polymer ?
#
loop_
_entity_poly.entity_id
_entity_poly.type
_entity_poly.pdbx_seq_one_letter_code
_entity_poly.pdbx_strand_id
1 'polypeptide(L)'
;MTPQTFRKKPVEIQARQLTAENVAEVAEWCGGLNVADLEWDYSQGAYYVPDGGGYVFAPFKTPGLVIRTLEGDHFAELTSFVICGVKGEFYSCKADIFAATYERI
;
A
#
# COMPACT_ATOMS: atom_id res chain seq x y z
N MET A 1 16.63 28.47 8.70
CA MET A 1 17.63 27.67 7.96
C MET A 1 17.22 27.68 6.49
N THR A 2 18.16 27.87 5.57
CA THR A 2 17.87 27.87 4.13
C THR A 2 17.73 26.41 3.64
N PRO A 3 16.72 26.06 2.83
CA PRO A 3 16.59 24.72 2.30
C PRO A 3 17.79 24.36 1.40
N GLN A 4 18.31 23.14 1.56
CA GLN A 4 19.35 22.57 0.69
C GLN A 4 18.70 21.60 -0.30
N THR A 5 19.25 21.52 -1.51
CA THR A 5 18.74 20.62 -2.56
C THR A 5 19.59 19.36 -2.63
N PHE A 6 18.94 18.20 -2.73
CA PHE A 6 19.57 16.89 -2.88
C PHE A 6 18.92 16.13 -4.04
N ARG A 7 19.63 15.18 -4.64
CA ARG A 7 19.08 14.23 -5.61
C ARG A 7 18.99 12.83 -5.00
N LYS A 8 17.94 12.08 -5.32
CA LYS A 8 17.84 10.66 -4.96
C LYS A 8 18.93 9.87 -5.68
N LYS A 9 19.52 8.87 -5.03
CA LYS A 9 20.42 7.90 -5.70
C LYS A 9 19.61 7.05 -6.69
N PRO A 10 20.19 6.58 -7.81
CA PRO A 10 19.55 5.59 -8.67
C PRO A 10 19.23 4.32 -7.88
N VAL A 11 18.02 3.81 -8.03
CA VAL A 11 17.51 2.64 -7.33
C VAL A 11 16.56 1.89 -8.26
N GLU A 12 16.79 0.58 -8.41
CA GLU A 12 15.83 -0.34 -9.01
C GLU A 12 14.86 -0.86 -7.94
N ILE A 13 13.59 -1.03 -8.31
CA ILE A 13 12.54 -1.51 -7.42
C ILE A 13 11.72 -2.61 -8.10
N GLN A 14 11.01 -3.38 -7.29
CA GLN A 14 9.95 -4.27 -7.78
C GLN A 14 8.61 -3.60 -7.51
N ALA A 15 7.70 -3.67 -8.47
CA ALA A 15 6.35 -3.16 -8.31
C ALA A 15 5.33 -4.07 -8.98
N ARG A 16 4.14 -4.12 -8.40
CA ARG A 16 2.96 -4.77 -8.98
C ARG A 16 1.81 -3.78 -8.99
N GLN A 17 1.16 -3.62 -10.14
CA GLN A 17 -0.10 -2.90 -10.16
C GLN A 17 -1.15 -3.73 -9.45
N LEU A 18 -1.76 -3.18 -8.41
CA LEU A 18 -2.91 -3.77 -7.76
C LEU A 18 -4.10 -3.64 -8.70
N THR A 19 -4.86 -4.72 -8.87
CA THR A 19 -6.11 -4.78 -9.64
C THR A 19 -7.12 -5.65 -8.89
N ALA A 20 -8.39 -5.63 -9.29
CA ALA A 20 -9.41 -6.46 -8.66
C ALA A 20 -9.08 -7.97 -8.74
N GLU A 21 -8.37 -8.38 -9.79
CA GLU A 21 -8.07 -9.78 -10.09
C GLU A 21 -6.86 -10.32 -9.31
N ASN A 22 -6.00 -9.45 -8.78
CA ASN A 22 -4.74 -9.86 -8.15
C ASN A 22 -4.59 -9.43 -6.67
N VAL A 23 -5.64 -8.89 -6.04
CA VAL A 23 -5.57 -8.37 -4.67
C VAL A 23 -4.98 -9.37 -3.69
N ALA A 24 -5.44 -10.63 -3.73
CA ALA A 24 -4.94 -11.68 -2.84
C ALA A 24 -3.45 -11.99 -3.07
N GLU A 25 -3.03 -12.07 -4.33
CA GLU A 25 -1.62 -12.33 -4.68
C GLU A 25 -0.71 -11.18 -4.23
N VAL A 26 -1.15 -9.93 -4.41
CA VAL A 26 -0.40 -8.75 -3.98
C VAL A 26 -0.37 -8.65 -2.46
N ALA A 27 -1.48 -8.98 -1.78
CA ALA A 27 -1.56 -9.04 -0.32
C ALA A 27 -0.55 -10.04 0.26
N GLU A 28 -0.49 -11.25 -0.30
CA GLU A 28 0.49 -12.26 0.10
C GLU A 28 1.92 -11.78 -0.13
N TRP A 29 2.20 -11.16 -1.28
CA TRP A 29 3.54 -10.67 -1.62
C TRP A 29 4.03 -9.58 -0.66
N CYS A 30 3.17 -8.65 -0.26
CA CYS A 30 3.57 -7.50 0.57
C CYS A 30 3.20 -7.63 2.06
N GLY A 31 2.59 -8.74 2.48
CA GLY A 31 2.01 -8.89 3.82
C GLY A 31 0.86 -7.90 4.08
N GLY A 32 0.14 -7.52 3.03
CA GLY A 32 -0.99 -6.59 3.10
C GLY A 32 -2.28 -7.26 3.54
N LEU A 33 -3.26 -6.45 3.89
CA LEU A 33 -4.60 -6.89 4.28
C LEU A 33 -5.58 -6.52 3.18
N ASN A 34 -6.21 -7.51 2.56
CA ASN A 34 -7.28 -7.28 1.59
C ASN A 34 -8.53 -6.78 2.33
N VAL A 35 -8.98 -5.57 2.01
CA VAL A 35 -10.12 -4.94 2.68
C VAL A 35 -11.41 -5.75 2.49
N ALA A 36 -11.54 -6.48 1.38
CA ALA A 36 -12.71 -7.31 1.11
C ALA A 36 -12.84 -8.49 2.09
N ASP A 37 -11.74 -8.87 2.76
CA ASP A 37 -11.70 -9.99 3.71
C ASP A 37 -11.86 -9.52 5.17
N LEU A 38 -12.03 -8.20 5.40
CA LEU A 38 -12.14 -7.62 6.73
C LEU A 38 -13.56 -7.12 7.02
N GLU A 39 -13.94 -7.18 8.30
CA GLU A 39 -15.23 -6.68 8.77
C GLU A 39 -15.10 -5.22 9.22
N TRP A 40 -16.08 -4.40 8.82
CA TRP A 40 -16.16 -3.01 9.26
C TRP A 40 -16.81 -2.91 10.65
N ASP A 41 -16.08 -2.34 11.60
CA ASP A 41 -16.60 -2.01 12.92
C ASP A 41 -17.12 -0.56 12.93
N TYR A 42 -18.46 -0.42 12.96
CA TYR A 42 -19.12 0.88 13.00
C TYR A 42 -18.84 1.68 14.28
N SER A 43 -18.48 1.03 15.39
CA SER A 43 -18.14 1.71 16.63
C SER A 43 -16.76 2.37 16.58
N GLN A 44 -15.84 1.78 15.82
CA GLN A 44 -14.48 2.28 15.64
C GLN A 44 -14.31 3.13 14.38
N GLY A 45 -15.19 2.97 13.39
CA GLY A 45 -15.01 3.58 12.07
C GLY A 45 -13.78 3.03 11.35
N ALA A 46 -13.49 1.74 11.53
CA ALA A 46 -12.30 1.06 11.04
C ALA A 46 -12.59 -0.41 10.72
N TYR A 47 -11.66 -1.07 10.05
CA TYR A 47 -11.74 -2.51 9.78
C TYR A 47 -11.09 -3.31 10.91
N TYR A 48 -11.79 -4.30 11.44
CA TYR A 48 -11.25 -5.23 12.43
C TYR A 48 -10.32 -6.23 11.74
N VAL A 49 -9.12 -6.42 12.31
CA VAL A 49 -8.16 -7.41 11.87
C VAL A 49 -8.14 -8.58 12.85
N PRO A 50 -8.46 -9.81 12.39
CA PRO A 50 -8.45 -11.01 13.23
C PRO A 50 -7.11 -11.32 13.90
N ASP A 51 -7.12 -12.33 14.78
CA ASP A 51 -5.92 -12.93 15.39
C ASP A 51 -5.02 -11.94 16.16
N GLY A 52 -5.65 -10.96 16.81
CA GLY A 52 -4.94 -9.94 17.60
C GLY A 52 -4.34 -8.82 16.74
N GLY A 53 -4.71 -8.75 15.46
CA GLY A 53 -4.26 -7.72 14.55
C GLY A 53 -4.76 -6.31 14.88
N GLY A 54 -5.81 -6.15 15.70
CA GLY A 54 -6.34 -4.83 16.09
C GLY A 54 -7.26 -4.24 15.02
N TYR A 55 -7.06 -2.97 14.69
CA TYR A 55 -7.85 -2.27 13.66
C TYR A 55 -6.94 -1.68 12.59
N VAL A 56 -7.48 -1.50 11.38
CA VAL A 56 -6.85 -0.70 10.33
C VAL A 56 -7.79 0.31 9.73
N PHE A 57 -7.22 1.43 9.29
CA PHE A 57 -7.97 2.48 8.62
C PHE A 57 -7.90 2.33 7.09
N ALA A 58 -9.08 2.27 6.47
CA ALA A 58 -9.26 2.34 5.03
C ALA A 58 -10.58 3.04 4.71
N PRO A 59 -10.76 3.58 3.49
CA PRO A 59 -12.02 4.21 3.11
C PRO A 59 -13.19 3.22 3.20
N PHE A 60 -14.33 3.67 3.73
CA PHE A 60 -15.49 2.82 3.99
C PHE A 60 -15.96 2.09 2.73
N LYS A 61 -16.03 0.77 2.80
CA LYS A 61 -16.47 -0.15 1.73
C LYS A 61 -15.78 0.10 0.38
N THR A 62 -14.53 0.55 0.42
CA THR A 62 -13.73 0.74 -0.80
C THR A 62 -12.78 -0.45 -0.96
N PRO A 63 -12.85 -1.19 -2.07
CA PRO A 63 -11.96 -2.32 -2.29
C PRO A 63 -10.53 -1.83 -2.46
N GLY A 64 -9.59 -2.58 -1.92
CA GLY A 64 -8.18 -2.26 -1.95
C GLY A 64 -7.39 -3.05 -0.94
N LEU A 65 -6.15 -2.64 -0.75
CA LEU A 65 -5.19 -3.31 0.10
C LEU A 65 -4.66 -2.33 1.15
N VAL A 66 -4.67 -2.72 2.42
CA VAL A 66 -3.98 -1.96 3.47
C VAL A 66 -2.60 -2.56 3.70
N ILE A 67 -1.57 -1.73 3.60
CA ILE A 67 -0.19 -2.08 3.91
C ILE A 67 0.17 -1.43 5.25
N ARG A 68 0.58 -2.22 6.23
CA ARG A 68 1.05 -1.71 7.51
C ARG A 68 2.49 -1.25 7.38
N THR A 69 2.71 0.04 7.49
CA THR A 69 4.05 0.64 7.42
C THR A 69 4.47 1.19 8.78
N LEU A 70 5.74 1.57 8.92
CA LEU A 70 6.23 2.25 10.13
C LEU A 70 5.60 3.65 10.33
N GLU A 71 5.02 4.21 9.27
CA GLU A 71 4.36 5.52 9.26
C GLU A 71 2.85 5.41 9.53
N GLY A 72 2.33 4.18 9.62
CA GLY A 72 0.91 3.88 9.81
C GLY A 72 0.33 3.00 8.69
N ASP A 73 -0.99 2.84 8.71
CA ASP A 73 -1.72 2.10 7.70
C ASP A 73 -1.75 2.89 6.39
N HIS A 74 -1.35 2.24 5.29
CA HIS A 74 -1.36 2.85 3.97
C HIS A 74 -2.31 2.09 3.05
N PHE A 75 -3.38 2.76 2.64
CA PHE A 75 -4.37 2.19 1.71
C PHE A 75 -3.90 2.33 0.25
N ALA A 76 -3.87 1.21 -0.46
CA ALA A 76 -3.70 1.13 -1.91
C ALA A 76 -5.05 0.79 -2.56
N GLU A 77 -5.53 1.68 -3.42
CA GLU A 77 -6.69 1.44 -4.28
C GLU A 77 -6.34 0.50 -5.45
N LEU A 78 -7.35 -0.13 -6.07
CA LEU A 78 -7.23 -1.12 -7.15
C LEU A 78 -6.57 -0.62 -8.47
N THR A 79 -6.01 0.58 -8.49
CA THR A 79 -5.25 1.09 -9.62
C THR A 79 -3.83 1.49 -9.22
N SER A 80 -3.51 1.47 -7.93
CA SER A 80 -2.20 1.82 -7.41
C SER A 80 -1.18 0.72 -7.70
N PHE A 81 0.09 1.11 -7.78
CA PHE A 81 1.20 0.18 -7.67
C PHE A 81 1.55 -0.05 -6.20
N VAL A 82 1.81 -1.30 -5.85
CA VAL A 82 2.49 -1.66 -4.60
C VAL A 82 3.96 -1.85 -4.94
N ILE A 83 4.83 -1.11 -4.26
CA ILE A 83 6.27 -1.09 -4.51
C ILE A 83 7.02 -1.69 -3.33
N CYS A 84 8.03 -2.51 -3.62
CA CYS A 84 9.04 -2.96 -2.66
C CYS A 84 10.25 -2.01 -2.71
N GLY A 85 10.52 -1.34 -1.60
CA GLY A 85 11.64 -0.42 -1.41
C GLY A 85 12.97 -1.14 -1.13
N VAL A 86 14.02 -0.34 -0.92
CA VAL A 86 15.40 -0.84 -0.87
C VAL A 86 15.72 -1.69 0.36
N LYS A 87 14.92 -1.59 1.43
CA LYS A 87 15.05 -2.41 2.64
C LYS A 87 13.92 -3.44 2.73
N GLY A 88 13.19 -3.69 1.65
CA GLY A 88 12.04 -4.59 1.64
C GLY A 88 10.76 -3.97 2.20
N GLU A 89 10.73 -2.65 2.44
CA GLU A 89 9.54 -1.94 2.87
C GLU A 89 8.53 -1.81 1.73
N PHE A 90 7.25 -2.00 2.01
CA PHE A 90 6.19 -1.87 1.01
C PHE A 90 5.42 -0.56 1.16
N TYR A 91 5.07 0.04 0.03
CA TYR A 91 4.26 1.26 -0.02
C TYR A 91 3.35 1.29 -1.24
N SER A 92 2.22 1.99 -1.11
CA SER A 92 1.35 2.30 -2.23
C SER A 92 1.92 3.46 -3.05
N CYS A 93 1.65 3.45 -4.35
CA CYS A 93 2.01 4.52 -5.26
C CYS A 93 0.91 4.66 -6.32
N LYS A 94 0.37 5.87 -6.48
CA LYS A 94 -0.65 6.11 -7.51
C LYS A 94 -0.08 5.87 -8.91
N ALA A 95 -0.90 5.35 -9.83
CA ALA A 95 -0.47 4.97 -11.18
C ALA A 95 0.16 6.12 -11.98
N ASP A 96 -0.40 7.33 -11.86
CA ASP A 96 0.10 8.52 -12.52
C ASP A 96 1.48 8.95 -11.99
N ILE A 97 1.67 8.90 -10.67
CA ILE A 97 2.96 9.13 -10.02
C ILE A 97 3.95 8.05 -10.44
N PHE A 98 3.55 6.77 -10.41
CA PHE A 98 4.41 5.66 -10.80
C PHE A 98 4.95 5.83 -12.22
N ALA A 99 4.06 6.11 -13.18
CA ALA A 99 4.42 6.32 -14.58
C ALA A 99 5.29 7.57 -14.80
N ALA A 100 5.15 8.59 -13.95
CA ALA A 100 6.00 9.79 -14.00
C ALA A 100 7.39 9.57 -13.38
N THR A 101 7.57 8.55 -12.54
CA THR A 101 8.80 8.35 -11.77
C THR A 101 9.61 7.11 -12.13
N TYR A 102 8.99 6.09 -12.75
CA TYR A 102 9.63 4.81 -13.03
C TYR A 102 9.51 4.42 -14.49
N GLU A 103 10.55 3.78 -15.00
CA GLU A 103 10.57 3.13 -16.30
C GLU A 103 10.78 1.62 -16.14
N ARG A 104 10.25 0.85 -17.09
CA ARG A 104 10.49 -0.60 -17.13
C ARG A 104 11.90 -0.85 -17.67
N ILE A 105 12.66 -1.65 -16.96
CA ILE A 105 13.97 -2.18 -17.39
C ILE A 105 13.86 -3.64 -17.87
#